data_AF-A0A932HMU0-F1
#
_entry.id   AF-A0A932HMU0-F1
#
_cell.length_a   1.000
_cell.length_b   1.000
_cell.length_c   1.000
_cell.angle_alpha   90.00
_cell.angle_beta   90.00
_cell.angle_gamma   90.00
#
_symmetry.space_group_name_H-M   'P 1'
#
loop_
_entity.id
_entity.type
_entity.pdbx_description
1 polymer ?
#
loop_
_entity_poly.entity_id
_entity_poly.type
_entity_poly.pdbx_seq_one_letter_code
_entity_poly.pdbx_strand_id
1 'polypeptide(L)'
;TAGSFTRVMKDIESGKGSLGKLVRDETFYNEAREALTGLRTVSKRITEGKGTLGKLVNDEALYTDMKGAVASLNGIMKKVERGEGTLGKLVNDDSLYFTAKDSLKKVGKGADQLREQGPLSIIGIGIQALGAF
;
A
#
# COMPACT_ATOMS: atom_id res chain seq x y z
N THR A 1 9.45 16.02 4.97
CA THR A 1 9.08 14.73 4.32
C THR A 1 8.05 13.90 5.08
N ALA A 2 7.69 14.18 6.34
CA ALA A 2 6.57 13.49 7.02
C ALA A 2 5.17 13.92 6.52
N GLY A 3 4.97 15.20 6.18
CA GLY A 3 3.66 15.72 5.77
C GLY A 3 3.12 15.16 4.45
N SER A 4 3.99 14.82 3.50
CA SER A 4 3.59 14.21 2.22
C SER A 4 3.09 12.78 2.39
N PHE A 5 3.72 11.99 3.27
CA PHE A 5 3.30 10.62 3.58
C PHE A 5 1.94 10.59 4.30
N THR A 6 1.78 11.45 5.30
CA THR A 6 0.49 11.62 5.99
C THR A 6 -0.64 12.00 5.02
N ARG A 7 -0.35 12.86 4.03
CA ARG A 7 -1.32 13.23 3.00
C ARG A 7 -1.71 12.03 2.13
N VAL A 8 -0.74 11.25 1.66
CA VAL A 8 -1.00 10.04 0.87
C VAL A 8 -1.82 9.02 1.66
N MET A 9 -1.51 8.78 2.94
CA MET A 9 -2.29 7.87 3.79
C MET A 9 -3.73 8.37 3.99
N LYS A 10 -3.91 9.67 4.23
CA LYS A 10 -5.24 10.30 4.33
C LYS A 10 -6.01 10.20 3.02
N ASP A 11 -5.34 10.35 1.89
CA ASP A 11 -5.95 10.21 0.57
C ASP A 11 -6.39 8.75 0.33
N ILE A 12 -5.57 7.76 0.70
CA ILE A 12 -5.96 6.33 0.62
C ILE A 12 -7.16 6.02 1.52
N GLU A 13 -7.12 6.44 2.80
CA GLU A 13 -8.19 6.21 3.76
C GLU A 13 -9.52 6.84 3.30
N SER A 14 -9.44 8.05 2.75
CA SER A 14 -10.59 8.78 2.22
C SER A 14 -11.00 8.38 0.80
N GLY A 15 -10.35 7.38 0.18
CA GLY A 15 -10.67 6.92 -1.18
C GLY A 15 -10.29 7.90 -2.29
N LYS A 16 -9.43 8.88 -1.99
CA LYS A 16 -8.95 9.89 -2.94
C LYS A 16 -7.74 9.38 -3.73
N GLY A 17 -7.62 9.84 -4.97
CA GLY A 17 -6.58 9.39 -5.90
C GLY A 17 -6.82 7.97 -6.44
N SER A 18 -5.98 7.53 -7.38
CA SER A 18 -6.11 6.21 -8.02
C SER A 18 -5.94 5.06 -7.03
N LEU A 19 -4.95 5.15 -6.13
CA LEU A 19 -4.71 4.15 -5.09
C LEU A 19 -5.84 4.08 -4.06
N GLY A 20 -6.36 5.22 -3.60
CA GLY A 20 -7.48 5.25 -2.65
C GLY A 20 -8.76 4.67 -3.28
N LYS A 21 -9.02 4.98 -4.55
CA LYS A 21 -10.14 4.38 -5.28
C LYS A 21 -9.98 2.86 -5.41
N LEU A 22 -8.80 2.39 -5.81
CA LEU A 22 -8.52 0.96 -5.99
C LEU A 22 -8.64 0.16 -4.67
N VAL A 23 -8.08 0.68 -3.57
CA VAL A 23 -8.11 0.02 -2.26
C VAL A 23 -9.53 -0.09 -1.70
N ARG A 24 -10.40 0.87 -2.04
CA ARG A 24 -11.81 0.87 -1.61
C ARG A 24 -12.77 0.23 -2.63
N ASP A 25 -12.25 -0.28 -3.74
CA ASP A 25 -13.06 -0.88 -4.78
C ASP A 25 -13.44 -2.32 -4.40
N GLU A 26 -14.71 -2.53 -4.09
CA GLU A 26 -15.23 -3.85 -3.73
C GLU A 26 -15.18 -4.83 -4.92
N THR A 27 -15.33 -4.35 -6.15
CA THR A 27 -15.26 -5.17 -7.36
C THR A 27 -13.85 -5.72 -7.53
N PHE A 28 -12.83 -4.88 -7.42
CA PHE A 28 -11.44 -5.31 -7.46
C PHE A 28 -11.11 -6.34 -6.38
N TYR A 29 -11.59 -6.14 -5.15
CA TYR A 29 -11.40 -7.12 -4.08
C TYR A 29 -12.04 -8.48 -4.42
N ASN A 30 -13.27 -8.46 -4.95
CA ASN A 30 -13.99 -9.67 -5.34
C ASN A 30 -13.29 -10.38 -6.51
N GLU A 31 -12.90 -9.64 -7.56
CA GLU A 31 -12.15 -10.18 -8.71
C GLU A 31 -10.80 -10.77 -8.29
N ALA A 32 -10.05 -10.08 -7.42
CA ALA A 32 -8.78 -10.58 -6.90
C ALA A 32 -8.97 -11.86 -6.09
N ARG A 33 -10.03 -11.94 -5.28
CA ARG A 33 -10.38 -13.14 -4.51
C ARG A 33 -10.77 -14.30 -5.43
N GLU A 34 -11.55 -14.04 -6.47
CA GLU A 34 -11.93 -15.04 -7.48
C GLU A 34 -10.70 -15.55 -8.24
N ALA A 35 -9.82 -14.66 -8.70
CA ALA A 35 -8.59 -15.01 -9.37
C ALA A 35 -7.70 -15.90 -8.48
N LEU A 36 -7.51 -15.53 -7.21
CA LEU A 36 -6.76 -16.33 -6.24
C LEU A 36 -7.41 -17.71 -6.00
N THR A 37 -8.74 -17.78 -5.99
CA THR A 37 -9.48 -19.04 -5.85
C THR A 37 -9.33 -19.93 -7.09
N GLY A 38 -9.38 -19.33 -8.29
CA GLY A 38 -9.10 -20.01 -9.56
C GLY A 38 -7.68 -20.55 -9.61
N LEU A 39 -6.68 -19.74 -9.23
CA LEU A 39 -5.28 -20.16 -9.15
C LEU A 39 -5.07 -21.31 -8.17
N ARG A 40 -5.66 -21.25 -6.97
CA ARG A 40 -5.62 -22.36 -6.01
C ARG A 40 -6.24 -23.63 -6.58
N THR A 41 -7.38 -23.50 -7.27
CA THR A 41 -8.08 -24.65 -7.87
C THR A 41 -7.24 -25.28 -9.00
N VAL A 42 -6.64 -24.46 -9.86
CA VAL A 42 -5.72 -24.91 -10.91
C VAL A 42 -4.50 -25.58 -10.29
N SER A 43 -3.83 -24.93 -9.33
CA SER A 43 -2.67 -25.49 -8.61
C SER A 43 -2.98 -26.82 -7.93
N LYS A 44 -4.17 -26.96 -7.32
CA LYS A 44 -4.62 -28.22 -6.72
C LYS A 44 -4.87 -29.30 -7.78
N ARG A 45 -5.55 -28.98 -8.88
CA ARG A 45 -5.79 -29.92 -10.00
C ARG A 45 -4.50 -30.39 -10.66
N ILE A 46 -3.50 -29.49 -10.76
CA ILE A 46 -2.14 -29.79 -11.22
C ILE A 46 -1.48 -30.78 -10.28
N THR A 47 -1.47 -30.48 -8.97
CA THR A 47 -0.85 -31.33 -7.93
C THR A 47 -1.50 -32.72 -7.87
N GLU A 48 -2.82 -32.78 -8.05
CA GLU A 48 -3.58 -34.03 -8.04
C GLU A 48 -3.58 -34.77 -9.40
N GLY A 49 -3.00 -34.18 -10.46
CA GLY A 49 -2.94 -34.78 -11.80
C GLY A 49 -4.30 -34.99 -12.48
N LYS A 50 -5.35 -34.25 -12.07
CA LYS A 50 -6.72 -34.48 -12.55
C LYS A 50 -7.09 -33.60 -13.74
N GLY A 51 -7.68 -34.22 -14.78
CA GLY A 51 -8.28 -33.54 -15.95
C GLY A 51 -7.34 -33.35 -17.15
N THR A 52 -7.83 -32.71 -18.22
CA THR A 52 -7.04 -32.40 -19.43
C THR A 52 -5.88 -31.44 -19.16
N LEU A 53 -6.01 -30.54 -18.17
CA LEU A 53 -4.90 -29.69 -17.70
C LEU A 53 -3.85 -30.50 -16.91
N GLY A 54 -4.25 -31.48 -16.10
CA GLY A 54 -3.32 -32.43 -15.48
C GLY A 54 -2.56 -33.29 -16.51
N LYS A 55 -3.20 -33.57 -17.67
CA LYS A 55 -2.54 -34.20 -18.84
C LYS A 55 -1.68 -33.23 -19.66
N LEU A 56 -2.04 -31.95 -19.74
CA LEU A 56 -1.30 -30.89 -20.46
C LEU A 56 -0.07 -30.40 -19.66
N VAL A 57 -0.10 -30.47 -18.33
CA VAL A 57 1.04 -30.19 -17.43
C VAL A 57 2.19 -31.18 -17.59
N ASN A 58 1.99 -32.27 -18.34
CA ASN A 58 3.09 -33.12 -18.80
C ASN A 58 3.97 -32.41 -19.86
N ASP A 59 3.59 -31.22 -20.31
CA ASP A 59 4.46 -30.31 -21.04
C ASP A 59 5.46 -29.69 -20.05
N GLU A 60 6.67 -30.25 -20.03
CA GLU A 60 7.75 -29.90 -19.08
C GLU A 60 8.01 -28.39 -19.01
N ALA A 61 7.78 -27.66 -20.11
CA ALA A 61 7.95 -26.22 -20.18
C ALA A 61 7.00 -25.47 -19.26
N LEU A 62 5.69 -25.79 -19.31
CA LEU A 62 4.68 -25.09 -18.51
C LEU A 62 4.84 -25.39 -17.02
N TYR A 63 5.18 -26.65 -16.68
CA TYR A 63 5.50 -27.04 -15.31
C TYR A 63 6.75 -26.31 -14.78
N THR A 64 7.79 -26.20 -15.60
CA THR A 64 9.05 -25.51 -15.25
C THR A 64 8.81 -24.02 -15.03
N ASP A 65 8.06 -23.36 -15.91
CA ASP A 65 7.74 -21.93 -15.78
C ASP A 65 6.89 -21.66 -14.53
N MET A 66 5.87 -22.48 -14.27
CA MET A 66 5.07 -22.36 -13.05
C MET A 66 5.90 -22.58 -11.80
N LYS A 67 6.78 -23.59 -11.79
CA LYS A 67 7.67 -23.88 -10.67
C LYS A 67 8.65 -22.72 -10.44
N GLY A 68 9.19 -22.13 -11.50
CA GLY A 68 10.05 -20.95 -11.44
C GLY A 68 9.34 -19.72 -10.89
N ALA A 69 8.10 -19.46 -11.33
CA ALA A 69 7.27 -18.38 -10.83
C ALA A 69 6.95 -18.55 -9.33
N VAL A 70 6.52 -19.75 -8.91
CA VAL A 70 6.24 -20.06 -7.50
C VAL A 70 7.51 -19.95 -6.65
N ALA A 71 8.66 -20.43 -7.14
CA ALA A 71 9.93 -20.30 -6.44
C ALA A 71 10.34 -18.82 -6.28
N SER A 72 10.14 -18.01 -7.31
CA SER A 72 10.43 -16.57 -7.28
C SER A 72 9.52 -15.83 -6.28
N LEU A 73 8.22 -16.13 -6.31
CA LEU A 73 7.25 -15.58 -5.34
C LEU A 73 7.60 -15.99 -3.91
N ASN A 74 7.94 -17.25 -3.67
CA ASN A 74 8.39 -17.71 -2.36
C ASN A 74 9.67 -16.99 -1.91
N GLY A 75 10.60 -16.72 -2.84
CA GLY A 75 11.80 -15.95 -2.56
C GLY A 75 11.48 -14.53 -2.10
N ILE A 76 10.58 -13.84 -2.80
CA ILE A 76 10.11 -12.49 -2.43
C ILE A 76 9.40 -12.52 -1.07
N MET A 77 8.50 -13.48 -0.86
CA MET A 77 7.75 -13.61 0.39
C MET A 77 8.68 -13.84 1.59
N LYS A 78 9.71 -14.68 1.45
CA LYS A 78 10.74 -14.89 2.49
C LYS A 78 11.55 -13.62 2.76
N LYS A 79 11.87 -12.82 1.73
CA LYS A 79 12.54 -11.53 1.94
C LYS A 79 11.65 -10.57 2.71
N VAL A 80 10.36 -10.51 2.38
CA VAL A 80 9.37 -9.72 3.12
C VAL A 80 9.30 -10.20 4.57
N GLU A 81 9.13 -11.49 4.81
CA GLU A 81 9.07 -12.08 6.16
C GLU A 81 10.33 -11.79 6.99
N ARG A 82 11.51 -11.80 6.39
CA ARG A 82 12.78 -11.46 7.05
C ARG A 82 13.02 -9.96 7.22
N GLY A 83 12.09 -9.11 6.80
CA GLY A 83 12.26 -7.66 6.87
C GLY A 83 13.23 -7.08 5.83
N GLU A 84 13.58 -7.83 4.79
CA GLU A 84 14.50 -7.38 3.75
C GLU A 84 13.83 -6.46 2.73
N GLY A 85 14.54 -5.42 2.31
CA GLY A 85 14.04 -4.42 1.36
C GLY A 85 12.98 -3.49 1.96
N THR A 86 12.48 -2.55 1.16
CA THR A 86 11.55 -1.52 1.64
C THR A 86 10.20 -2.10 2.09
N LEU A 87 9.67 -3.08 1.35
CA LEU A 87 8.42 -3.76 1.71
C LEU A 87 8.59 -4.64 2.95
N GLY A 88 9.69 -5.40 3.07
CA GLY A 88 9.95 -6.20 4.26
C GLY A 88 10.08 -5.34 5.50
N LYS A 89 10.86 -4.25 5.44
CA LYS A 89 10.96 -3.27 6.53
C LYS A 89 9.62 -2.68 6.88
N LEU A 90 8.81 -2.29 5.87
CA LEU A 90 7.49 -1.72 6.11
C LEU A 90 6.55 -2.71 6.82
N VAL A 91 6.56 -3.98 6.43
CA VAL A 91 5.67 -5.02 6.97
C VAL A 91 6.09 -5.46 8.38
N ASN A 92 7.39 -5.49 8.69
CA ASN A 92 7.90 -6.00 9.97
C ASN A 92 8.25 -4.91 11.00
N ASP A 93 8.19 -3.64 10.64
CA ASP A 93 8.55 -2.56 11.55
C ASP A 93 7.33 -2.06 12.34
N ASP A 94 7.19 -2.59 13.56
CA ASP A 94 6.14 -2.19 14.51
C ASP A 94 6.19 -0.68 14.85
N SER A 95 7.38 -0.06 14.79
CA SER A 95 7.56 1.35 15.14
C SER A 95 6.97 2.30 14.09
N LEU A 96 6.80 1.85 12.85
CA LEU A 96 6.18 2.64 11.79
C LEU A 96 4.72 2.93 12.10
N TYR A 97 3.98 1.99 12.69
CA TYR A 97 2.60 2.23 13.11
C TYR A 97 2.53 3.38 14.12
N PHE A 98 3.38 3.33 15.16
CA PHE A 98 3.43 4.37 16.19
C PHE A 98 3.90 5.70 15.60
N THR A 99 4.93 5.70 14.75
CA THR A 99 5.47 6.90 14.10
C THR A 99 4.44 7.56 13.18
N ALA A 100 3.69 6.76 12.41
CA ALA A 100 2.61 7.24 11.56
C ALA A 100 1.47 7.83 12.39
N LYS A 101 1.05 7.12 13.46
CA LYS A 101 0.01 7.59 14.38
C LYS A 101 0.38 8.90 15.08
N ASP A 102 1.62 9.02 15.55
CA ASP A 102 2.11 10.24 16.19
C ASP A 102 2.23 11.41 15.22
N SER A 103 2.66 11.14 13.98
CA SER A 103 2.70 12.14 12.91
C SER A 103 1.30 12.64 12.58
N LEU A 104 0.33 11.73 12.45
CA LEU A 104 -1.09 12.06 12.25
C LEU A 104 -1.64 12.89 13.42
N LYS A 105 -1.32 12.50 14.66
CA LYS A 105 -1.73 13.22 15.88
C LYS A 105 -1.16 14.64 15.93
N LYS A 106 0.10 14.83 15.56
CA LYS A 106 0.74 16.17 15.50
C LYS A 106 0.12 17.04 14.42
N VAL A 107 -0.17 16.46 13.25
CA VAL A 107 -0.86 17.17 12.15
C VAL A 107 -2.28 17.58 12.57
N GLY A 108 -3.04 16.67 13.20
CA GLY A 108 -4.37 16.97 13.73
C GLY A 108 -4.33 18.14 14.73
N LYS A 109 -3.42 18.08 15.71
CA LYS A 109 -3.22 19.15 16.70
C LYS A 109 -2.83 20.49 16.06
N GLY A 110 -1.95 20.50 15.06
CA GLY A 110 -1.59 21.73 14.35
C GLY A 110 -2.76 22.33 13.57
N ALA A 111 -3.59 21.48 12.94
CA ALA A 111 -4.80 21.93 12.26
C ALA A 111 -5.86 22.46 13.23
N ASP A 112 -6.01 21.83 14.41
CA ASP A 112 -6.91 22.31 15.46
C ASP A 112 -6.45 23.64 16.05
N GLN A 113 -5.14 23.84 16.27
CA GLN A 113 -4.59 25.12 16.71
C GLN A 113 -4.82 26.25 15.69
N LEU A 114 -4.72 25.96 14.39
CA LEU A 114 -5.05 26.91 13.32
C LEU A 114 -6.55 27.22 13.22
N ARG A 115 -7.42 26.35 13.77
CA ARG A 115 -8.87 26.54 13.84
C ARG A 115 -9.30 27.27 15.11
N GLU A 116 -8.63 27.02 16.23
CA GLU A 116 -8.86 27.66 17.54
C GLU A 116 -8.28 29.08 17.61
N GLN A 117 -7.19 29.36 16.89
CA GLN A 117 -6.81 30.73 16.56
C GLN A 117 -7.67 31.17 15.36
N GLY A 118 -8.87 31.72 15.64
CA GLY A 118 -9.66 32.42 14.62
C GLY A 118 -8.78 33.42 13.85
N PRO A 119 -9.12 33.79 12.60
CA PRO A 119 -8.21 34.44 11.66
C PRO A 119 -7.57 35.70 12.25
N LEU A 120 -6.42 35.54 12.90
CA LEU A 120 -5.53 36.62 13.23
C LEU A 120 -4.67 36.82 11.99
N SER A 121 -5.24 37.62 11.09
CA SER A 121 -4.57 38.45 10.09
C SER A 121 -3.05 38.33 10.09
N ILE A 122 -2.49 37.28 9.47
CA ILE A 122 -1.10 37.27 9.02
C ILE A 122 -1.02 38.14 7.75
N ILE A 123 -1.35 39.42 7.92
CA ILE A 123 -1.01 40.51 7.00
C ILE A 123 -0.30 41.56 7.86
N GLY A 124 0.85 41.16 8.41
CA GLY A 124 1.67 42.01 9.27
C GLY A 124 3.17 41.88 9.02
N ILE A 125 3.58 41.17 7.96
CA ILE A 125 5.00 41.02 7.57
C ILE A 125 5.30 41.75 6.24
N GLY A 126 4.40 42.64 5.78
CA GLY A 126 4.51 43.22 4.43
C GLY A 126 4.29 44.73 4.25
N ILE A 127 4.02 45.53 5.30
CA ILE A 127 3.73 46.98 5.13
C ILE A 127 4.45 47.84 6.19
N GLN A 128 5.73 47.58 6.44
CA GLN A 128 6.60 48.57 7.11
C GLN A 128 7.77 49.03 6.22
N ALA A 129 7.91 48.46 5.02
CA ALA A 129 8.97 48.82 4.07
C ALA A 129 8.59 49.96 3.09
N LEU A 130 7.41 50.57 3.21
CA LEU A 130 6.93 51.66 2.33
C LEU A 130 6.69 52.99 3.07
N GLY A 131 7.18 53.13 4.31
CA GLY A 131 7.08 54.36 5.10
C GLY A 131 8.37 55.17 5.21
N ALA A 132 9.39 54.86 4.39
CA ALA A 132 10.67 55.55 4.42
C ALA A 132 11.20 55.79 3.00
N PHE A 133 10.46 56.57 2.21
CA PHE A 133 10.96 57.44 1.14
C PHE A 133 9.96 58.58 0.95
#